data_AF-A0A815L1H2-F1
#
_entry.id   AF-A0A815L1H2-F1
#
_cell.length_a   1.000
_cell.length_b   1.000
_cell.length_c   1.000
_cell.angle_alpha   90.00
_cell.angle_beta   90.00
_cell.angle_gamma   90.00
#
_symmetry.space_group_name_H-M   'P 1'
#
loop_
_entity.id
_entity.type
_entity.pdbx_description
1 polymer ?
#
loop_
_entity_poly.entity_id
_entity_poly.type
_entity_poly.pdbx_seq_one_letter_code
_entity_poly.pdbx_strand_id
1 'polypeptide(L)'
;MLSNIYSTLLSLVCLILISSTNAVELPGNYTLPKNSSNLCLIARFDLVLNVEYTQIDGKKNISKIPLNNETFQYYDGACDLSNSHTLTLTLLDNLTTILFNFSMDEKNKTSLSRVLATVTIADNAFFPNCSKYARGIHPFVTNESLFITDRSKSYRCNAQTKIDNFKSDGNVTIKSIDLQNLRIQPFVDSSIIFHDYETGKND
;
A
#
# COMPACT_ATOMS: atom_id res chain seq x y z
N MET A 1 -32.11 73.97 -12.38
CA MET A 1 -30.71 73.74 -11.93
C MET A 1 -30.71 72.36 -11.28
N LEU A 2 -29.94 71.35 -11.73
CA LEU A 2 -28.46 71.23 -11.60
C LEU A 2 -28.06 71.32 -10.11
N SER A 3 -27.45 70.34 -9.44
CA SER A 3 -27.01 68.95 -9.77
C SER A 3 -26.79 68.16 -8.43
N ASN A 4 -26.28 66.92 -8.29
CA ASN A 4 -25.55 66.01 -9.19
C ASN A 4 -25.56 64.51 -8.74
N ILE A 5 -24.93 63.66 -9.57
CA ILE A 5 -24.31 62.30 -9.40
C ILE A 5 -24.12 61.71 -7.99
N TYR A 6 -24.38 60.39 -7.84
CA TYR A 6 -23.49 59.27 -7.38
C TYR A 6 -24.41 58.05 -7.06
N SER A 7 -24.08 56.77 -7.23
CA SER A 7 -23.14 55.97 -8.02
C SER A 7 -23.34 54.53 -7.52
N THR A 8 -23.27 53.55 -8.42
CA THR A 8 -23.48 52.10 -8.17
C THR A 8 -22.76 51.53 -6.93
N LEU A 9 -23.43 50.60 -6.22
CA LEU A 9 -22.76 49.50 -5.54
C LEU A 9 -23.57 48.19 -5.66
N LEU A 10 -23.43 47.50 -6.79
CA LEU A 10 -24.01 46.17 -6.99
C LEU A 10 -23.10 45.13 -6.32
N SER A 11 -23.44 44.70 -5.10
CA SER A 11 -22.63 43.72 -4.35
C SER A 11 -22.77 42.32 -4.95
N LEU A 12 -21.90 42.01 -5.92
CA LEU A 12 -21.80 40.67 -6.51
C LEU A 12 -21.11 39.74 -5.51
N VAL A 13 -21.89 39.01 -4.71
CA VAL A 13 -21.38 37.98 -3.79
C VAL A 13 -20.83 36.82 -4.61
N CYS A 14 -19.54 36.91 -4.95
CA CYS A 14 -18.80 35.84 -5.62
C CYS A 14 -18.60 34.69 -4.62
N LEU A 15 -19.49 33.71 -4.65
CA LEU A 15 -19.44 32.54 -3.78
C LEU A 15 -18.31 31.62 -4.26
N ILE A 16 -17.09 31.83 -3.75
CA ILE A 16 -15.93 30.99 -4.06
C ILE A 16 -16.15 29.62 -3.43
N LEU A 17 -16.67 28.69 -4.25
CA LEU A 17 -16.65 27.26 -3.94
C LEU A 17 -15.19 26.78 -3.96
N ILE A 18 -14.56 26.74 -2.79
CA ILE A 18 -13.27 26.08 -2.60
C ILE A 18 -13.51 24.57 -2.68
N SER A 19 -13.55 24.04 -3.90
CA SER A 19 -13.49 22.60 -4.13
C SER A 19 -12.13 22.11 -3.62
N SER A 20 -12.12 21.41 -2.49
CA SER A 20 -10.93 20.77 -1.96
C SER A 20 -10.47 19.68 -2.93
N THR A 21 -9.54 20.03 -3.81
CA THR A 21 -8.85 19.10 -4.70
C THR A 21 -7.95 18.21 -3.85
N ASN A 22 -8.52 17.12 -3.34
CA ASN A 22 -7.74 16.04 -2.75
C ASN A 22 -6.69 15.62 -3.77
N ALA A 23 -5.41 15.80 -3.44
CA ALA A 23 -4.34 15.36 -4.31
C ALA A 23 -4.47 13.84 -4.48
N VAL A 24 -4.48 13.37 -5.74
CA VAL A 24 -4.54 11.94 -6.04
C VAL A 24 -3.28 11.30 -5.48
N GLU A 25 -3.42 10.48 -4.45
CA GLU A 25 -2.33 9.66 -3.94
C GLU A 25 -1.89 8.71 -5.06
N LEU A 26 -0.60 8.77 -5.44
CA LEU A 26 -0.02 7.87 -6.42
C LEU A 26 0.65 6.71 -5.68
N PRO A 27 0.51 5.45 -6.17
CA PRO A 27 1.22 4.33 -5.59
C PRO A 27 2.75 4.46 -5.75
N GLY A 28 3.47 3.64 -4.99
CA GLY A 28 4.94 3.57 -5.02
C GLY A 28 5.66 4.50 -4.03
N ASN A 29 4.95 5.39 -3.34
CA ASN A 29 5.50 6.24 -2.28
C ASN A 29 4.53 6.32 -1.09
N TYR A 30 4.97 5.85 0.07
CA TYR A 30 4.15 5.77 1.28
C TYR A 30 4.87 6.41 2.46
N THR A 31 4.17 7.27 3.19
CA THR A 31 4.65 7.94 4.40
C THR A 31 3.58 7.89 5.48
N LEU A 32 3.98 7.47 6.69
CA LEU A 32 3.11 7.42 7.87
C LEU A 32 3.76 8.22 9.02
N PRO A 33 2.99 9.01 9.78
CA PRO A 33 1.58 9.34 9.55
C PRO A 33 1.44 10.22 8.30
N LYS A 34 0.31 10.10 7.57
CA LYS A 34 0.05 10.93 6.39
C LYS A 34 0.12 12.42 6.74
N ASN A 35 0.74 13.22 5.87
CA ASN A 35 0.85 14.67 6.00
C ASN A 35 1.53 15.17 7.30
N SER A 36 2.26 14.30 8.01
CA SER A 36 3.05 14.65 9.20
C SER A 36 4.47 15.04 8.82
N SER A 37 5.06 15.99 9.55
CA SER A 37 6.52 16.22 9.55
C SER A 37 7.26 15.19 10.40
N ASN A 38 6.63 14.71 11.48
CA ASN A 38 7.13 13.62 12.30
C ASN A 38 6.71 12.28 11.67
N LEU A 39 7.50 11.77 10.74
CA LEU A 39 7.27 10.47 10.11
C LEU A 39 7.87 9.33 10.95
N CYS A 40 7.15 8.22 10.98
CA CYS A 40 7.47 6.99 11.71
C CYS A 40 7.64 5.78 10.77
N LEU A 41 7.18 5.86 9.51
CA LEU A 41 7.48 4.89 8.46
C LEU A 41 7.56 5.59 7.10
N ILE A 42 8.60 5.27 6.32
CA ILE A 42 8.72 5.64 4.91
C ILE A 42 8.93 4.36 4.10
N ALA A 43 8.19 4.19 2.99
CA ALA A 43 8.36 3.09 2.06
C ALA A 43 8.22 3.54 0.61
N ARG A 44 9.00 2.91 -0.28
CA ARG A 44 8.88 3.02 -1.74
C ARG A 44 9.10 1.64 -2.34
N PHE A 45 8.22 1.22 -3.24
CA PHE A 45 8.33 -0.03 -4.00
C PHE A 45 7.26 -0.08 -5.10
N ASP A 46 7.58 -0.73 -6.20
CA ASP A 46 6.58 -1.23 -7.14
C ASP A 46 6.05 -2.58 -6.61
N LEU A 47 4.77 -2.88 -6.83
CA LEU A 47 4.12 -4.11 -6.34
C LEU A 47 3.32 -4.80 -7.45
N VAL A 48 3.41 -6.12 -7.51
CA VAL A 48 2.48 -6.98 -8.28
C VAL A 48 1.97 -8.10 -7.38
N LEU A 49 0.65 -8.17 -7.20
CA LEU A 49 -0.03 -9.26 -6.50
C LEU A 49 -0.37 -10.37 -7.51
N ASN A 50 0.19 -11.57 -7.32
CA ASN A 50 -0.06 -12.74 -8.17
C ASN A 50 -1.05 -13.68 -7.45
N VAL A 51 -2.28 -13.81 -7.97
CA VAL A 51 -3.36 -14.61 -7.35
C VAL A 51 -3.75 -15.77 -8.25
N GLU A 52 -3.55 -16.99 -7.77
CA GLU A 52 -4.05 -18.21 -8.42
C GLU A 52 -5.49 -18.49 -7.99
N TYR A 53 -6.38 -18.81 -8.94
CA TYR A 53 -7.80 -19.06 -8.70
C TYR A 53 -8.35 -20.20 -9.57
N THR A 54 -9.33 -20.95 -9.07
CA THR A 54 -10.02 -22.01 -9.83
C THR A 54 -11.02 -21.42 -10.82
N GLN A 55 -10.87 -21.74 -12.12
CA GLN A 55 -11.79 -21.40 -13.20
C GLN A 55 -12.96 -22.41 -13.32
N ILE A 56 -14.00 -22.05 -14.08
CA ILE A 56 -15.23 -22.84 -14.26
C ILE A 56 -14.96 -24.25 -14.83
N ASP A 57 -13.92 -24.44 -15.62
CA ASP A 57 -13.50 -25.73 -16.18
C ASP A 57 -12.60 -26.56 -15.23
N GLY A 58 -12.42 -26.09 -13.99
CA GLY A 58 -11.58 -26.72 -12.96
C GLY A 58 -10.09 -26.42 -13.05
N LYS A 59 -9.61 -25.71 -14.08
CA LYS A 59 -8.20 -25.32 -14.17
C LYS A 59 -7.86 -24.22 -13.17
N LYS A 60 -6.58 -24.11 -12.82
CA LYS A 60 -6.03 -22.94 -12.13
C LYS A 60 -5.55 -21.91 -13.16
N ASN A 61 -5.87 -20.65 -12.96
CA ASN A 61 -5.28 -19.51 -13.67
C ASN A 61 -4.64 -18.55 -12.66
N ILE A 62 -3.64 -17.76 -13.09
CA ILE A 62 -2.99 -16.75 -12.25
C ILE A 62 -3.34 -15.36 -12.78
N SER A 63 -4.04 -14.59 -11.96
CA SER A 63 -4.20 -13.15 -12.16
C SER A 63 -2.96 -12.41 -11.70
N LYS A 64 -2.60 -11.33 -12.41
CA LYS A 64 -1.52 -10.41 -12.05
C LYS A 64 -2.10 -9.02 -11.88
N ILE A 65 -2.13 -8.55 -10.64
CA ILE A 65 -2.69 -7.26 -10.25
C ILE A 65 -1.50 -6.34 -9.94
N PRO A 66 -1.04 -5.51 -10.89
CA PRO A 66 -0.03 -4.49 -10.60
C PRO A 66 -0.65 -3.44 -9.66
N LEU A 67 0.19 -2.75 -8.90
CA LEU A 67 -0.23 -1.60 -8.10
C LEU A 67 0.01 -0.31 -8.88
N ASN A 68 -1.00 0.15 -9.60
CA ASN A 68 -0.94 1.30 -10.51
C ASN A 68 -2.14 2.24 -10.28
N ASN A 69 -2.27 3.31 -11.06
CA ASN A 69 -3.36 4.29 -10.95
C ASN A 69 -4.76 3.74 -11.28
N GLU A 70 -4.89 2.50 -11.76
CA GLU A 70 -6.15 1.85 -12.10
C GLU A 70 -6.60 0.90 -10.97
N THR A 71 -5.64 0.29 -10.26
CA THR A 71 -5.89 -0.68 -9.19
C THR A 71 -5.77 -0.09 -7.80
N PHE A 72 -4.88 0.87 -7.56
CA PHE A 72 -4.66 1.48 -6.25
C PHE A 72 -5.88 2.31 -5.81
N GLN A 73 -6.34 2.10 -4.58
CA GLN A 73 -7.44 2.86 -3.99
C GLN A 73 -6.93 3.89 -2.97
N TYR A 74 -6.20 3.42 -1.96
CA TYR A 74 -5.53 4.25 -0.95
C TYR A 74 -4.51 3.41 -0.16
N TYR A 75 -3.69 4.07 0.65
CA TYR A 75 -2.92 3.43 1.73
C TYR A 75 -3.31 3.99 3.10
N ASP A 76 -2.99 3.26 4.17
CA ASP A 76 -3.13 3.71 5.56
C ASP A 76 -2.11 2.96 6.46
N GLY A 77 -2.05 3.25 7.75
CA GLY A 77 -1.23 2.46 8.68
C GLY A 77 -1.05 3.11 10.05
N ALA A 78 -0.56 2.31 11.00
CA ALA A 78 -0.34 2.72 12.38
C ALA A 78 1.14 2.60 12.76
N CYS A 79 1.59 3.49 13.65
CA CYS A 79 2.90 3.40 14.28
C CYS A 79 2.69 3.29 15.79
N ASP A 80 2.88 2.09 16.34
CA ASP A 80 2.78 1.87 17.78
C ASP A 80 4.15 2.06 18.45
N LEU A 81 4.11 2.64 19.65
CA LEU A 81 5.26 2.79 20.56
C LEU A 81 5.80 1.41 21.02
N SER A 82 5.02 0.33 20.85
CA SER A 82 5.31 -1.03 21.29
C SER A 82 6.30 -1.85 20.43
N ASN A 83 6.99 -1.22 19.48
CA ASN A 83 7.87 -1.85 18.47
C ASN A 83 7.15 -2.53 17.29
N SER A 84 5.92 -2.10 16.93
CA SER A 84 5.21 -2.60 15.74
C SER A 84 4.60 -1.46 14.91
N HIS A 85 5.00 -1.34 13.63
CA HIS A 85 4.46 -0.37 12.67
C HIS A 85 3.79 -1.12 11.50
N THR A 86 2.64 -0.66 11.02
CA THR A 86 1.91 -1.27 9.90
C THR A 86 1.84 -0.33 8.70
N LEU A 87 1.84 -0.90 7.50
CA LEU A 87 1.45 -0.25 6.25
C LEU A 87 0.38 -1.11 5.58
N THR A 88 -0.82 -0.58 5.43
CA THR A 88 -1.93 -1.20 4.72
C THR A 88 -2.11 -0.54 3.36
N LEU A 89 -2.19 -1.34 2.31
CA LEU A 89 -2.55 -0.93 0.95
C LEU A 89 -3.93 -1.49 0.62
N THR A 90 -4.77 -0.69 -0.05
CA THR A 90 -6.08 -1.10 -0.56
C THR A 90 -6.07 -1.04 -2.09
N LEU A 91 -6.51 -2.12 -2.73
CA LEU A 91 -6.41 -2.36 -4.18
C LEU A 91 -7.76 -2.85 -4.71
N LEU A 92 -8.12 -2.54 -5.96
CA LEU A 92 -9.36 -2.96 -6.67
C LEU A 92 -10.68 -2.49 -6.05
N ASP A 93 -10.92 -2.81 -4.78
CA ASP A 93 -12.11 -2.54 -3.99
C ASP A 93 -11.70 -2.24 -2.53
N ASN A 94 -12.67 -1.96 -1.67
CA ASN A 94 -12.43 -1.57 -0.27
C ASN A 94 -12.16 -2.74 0.69
N LEU A 95 -12.05 -3.97 0.19
CA LEU A 95 -11.85 -5.20 0.98
C LEU A 95 -10.57 -5.94 0.55
N THR A 96 -10.20 -5.88 -0.73
CA THR A 96 -8.92 -6.37 -1.25
C THR A 96 -7.78 -5.50 -0.71
N THR A 97 -6.99 -6.08 0.20
CA THR A 97 -6.07 -5.34 1.08
C THR A 97 -4.77 -6.11 1.31
N ILE A 98 -3.65 -5.40 1.52
CA ILE A 98 -2.35 -5.97 1.89
C ILE A 98 -1.80 -5.15 3.06
N LEU A 99 -1.66 -5.78 4.23
CA LEU A 99 -1.08 -5.19 5.45
C LEU A 99 0.29 -5.81 5.71
N PHE A 100 1.32 -4.99 5.57
CA PHE A 100 2.70 -5.28 5.98
C PHE A 100 2.90 -4.87 7.44
N ASN A 101 3.36 -5.78 8.30
CA ASN A 101 3.70 -5.48 9.69
C ASN A 101 5.22 -5.53 9.90
N PHE A 102 5.78 -4.39 10.30
CA PHE A 102 7.18 -4.22 10.62
C PHE A 102 7.37 -4.25 12.13
N SER A 103 8.35 -5.02 12.59
CA SER A 103 8.71 -5.10 14.01
C SER A 103 10.17 -4.73 14.23
N MET A 104 10.48 -4.25 15.43
CA MET A 104 11.84 -4.01 15.89
C MET A 104 12.21 -4.97 17.02
N ASP A 105 13.42 -5.54 16.98
CA ASP A 105 13.94 -6.44 18.02
C ASP A 105 14.65 -5.70 19.17
N GLU A 106 15.05 -6.45 20.20
CA GLU A 106 15.78 -5.93 21.38
C GLU A 106 17.14 -5.28 21.03
N LYS A 107 17.65 -5.47 19.81
CA LYS A 107 18.92 -4.94 19.30
C LYS A 107 18.70 -3.74 18.37
N ASN A 108 17.47 -3.25 18.23
CA ASN A 108 17.06 -2.21 17.29
C ASN A 108 17.25 -2.61 15.80
N LYS A 109 17.24 -3.92 15.49
CA LYS A 109 17.07 -4.39 14.12
C LYS A 109 15.58 -4.38 13.77
N THR A 110 15.25 -3.83 12.60
CA THR A 110 13.87 -3.74 12.09
C THR A 110 13.68 -4.71 10.94
N SER A 111 12.55 -5.41 10.87
CA SER A 111 12.22 -6.34 9.78
C SER A 111 10.73 -6.30 9.42
N LEU A 112 10.40 -6.77 8.21
CA LEU A 112 9.04 -7.23 7.88
C LEU A 112 8.83 -8.60 8.53
N SER A 113 8.00 -8.65 9.58
CA SER A 113 7.73 -9.88 10.33
C SER A 113 6.44 -10.60 9.92
N ARG A 114 5.52 -9.90 9.24
CA ARG A 114 4.25 -10.49 8.80
C ARG A 114 3.66 -9.78 7.60
N VAL A 115 3.01 -10.55 6.73
CA VAL A 115 2.05 -10.01 5.77
C VAL A 115 0.70 -10.67 6.01
N LEU A 116 -0.31 -9.84 6.21
CA LEU A 116 -1.72 -10.20 6.15
C LEU A 116 -2.28 -9.65 4.84
N ALA A 117 -3.09 -10.43 4.13
CA ALA A 117 -3.75 -9.95 2.92
C ALA A 117 -5.18 -10.48 2.85
N THR A 118 -6.06 -9.73 2.20
CA THR A 118 -7.42 -10.15 1.87
C THR A 118 -7.61 -9.94 0.38
N VAL A 119 -8.23 -10.88 -0.32
CA VAL A 119 -8.51 -10.75 -1.76
C VAL A 119 -9.99 -11.01 -2.03
N THR A 120 -10.65 -10.04 -2.65
CA THR A 120 -12.02 -10.16 -3.16
C THR A 120 -11.99 -10.64 -4.60
N ILE A 121 -12.52 -11.84 -4.84
CA ILE A 121 -12.65 -12.43 -6.17
C ILE A 121 -14.04 -12.10 -6.71
N ALA A 122 -14.19 -10.87 -7.22
CA ALA A 122 -15.44 -10.36 -7.80
C ALA A 122 -15.25 -9.75 -9.20
N ASP A 123 -14.14 -9.03 -9.45
CA ASP A 123 -13.90 -8.41 -10.76
C ASP A 123 -13.60 -9.45 -11.84
N ASN A 124 -14.42 -9.42 -12.89
CA ASN A 124 -14.35 -10.34 -14.02
C ASN A 124 -13.23 -9.97 -15.02
N ALA A 125 -12.64 -8.77 -14.92
CA ALA A 125 -11.46 -8.34 -15.68
C ALA A 125 -10.17 -8.97 -15.13
N PHE A 126 -9.98 -8.95 -13.80
CA PHE A 126 -8.84 -9.61 -13.14
C PHE A 126 -9.06 -11.12 -12.95
N PHE A 127 -10.31 -11.59 -12.80
CA PHE A 127 -10.62 -13.01 -12.56
C PHE A 127 -11.56 -13.62 -13.62
N PRO A 128 -11.23 -13.56 -14.93
CA PRO A 128 -12.07 -14.08 -15.99
C PRO A 128 -12.31 -15.59 -15.84
N ASN A 129 -13.55 -16.01 -16.11
CA ASN A 129 -14.05 -17.38 -15.97
C ASN A 129 -13.86 -17.99 -14.57
N CYS A 130 -13.79 -17.17 -13.51
CA CYS A 130 -13.71 -17.64 -12.13
C CYS A 130 -14.89 -18.56 -11.75
N SER A 131 -14.59 -19.72 -11.15
CA SER A 131 -15.59 -20.64 -10.62
C SER A 131 -16.38 -20.03 -9.45
N LYS A 132 -17.59 -20.55 -9.22
CA LYS A 132 -18.43 -20.12 -8.08
C LYS A 132 -17.80 -20.37 -6.70
N TYR A 133 -16.83 -21.29 -6.61
CA TYR A 133 -16.14 -21.65 -5.35
C TYR A 133 -14.91 -20.77 -5.08
N ALA A 134 -14.35 -20.13 -6.10
CA ALA A 134 -13.26 -19.17 -5.96
C ALA A 134 -13.78 -17.73 -5.75
N ARG A 135 -15.04 -17.42 -6.07
CA ARG A 135 -15.66 -16.12 -5.76
C ARG A 135 -15.85 -15.93 -4.25
N GLY A 136 -15.63 -14.71 -3.76
CA GLY A 136 -15.77 -14.37 -2.34
C GLY A 136 -14.60 -13.53 -1.83
N ILE A 137 -14.45 -13.49 -0.50
CA ILE A 137 -13.41 -12.74 0.21
C ILE A 137 -12.50 -13.77 0.90
N HIS A 138 -11.20 -13.79 0.56
CA HIS A 138 -10.27 -14.81 1.04
C HIS A 138 -9.12 -14.18 1.84
N PRO A 139 -8.95 -14.53 3.13
CA PRO A 139 -7.88 -14.03 3.97
C PRO A 139 -6.62 -14.92 3.90
N PHE A 140 -5.47 -14.29 3.76
CA PHE A 140 -4.15 -14.92 3.63
C PHE A 140 -3.19 -14.38 4.68
N VAL A 141 -2.24 -15.21 5.10
CA VAL A 141 -1.15 -14.82 6.01
C VAL A 141 0.14 -15.57 5.66
N THR A 142 1.25 -14.83 5.72
CA THR A 142 2.60 -15.38 5.89
C THR A 142 3.30 -14.65 7.04
N ASN A 143 4.21 -15.36 7.72
CA ASN A 143 5.10 -14.80 8.73
C ASN A 143 6.50 -14.77 8.11
N GLU A 144 7.16 -13.63 8.16
CA GLU A 144 8.40 -13.36 7.42
C GLU A 144 9.53 -12.94 8.37
N SER A 145 10.75 -12.84 7.83
CA SER A 145 11.87 -12.15 8.48
C SER A 145 12.68 -11.41 7.42
N LEU A 146 11.97 -10.64 6.58
CA LEU A 146 12.51 -9.96 5.41
C LEU A 146 12.93 -8.52 5.73
N PHE A 147 13.72 -7.92 4.84
CA PHE A 147 14.10 -6.50 4.87
C PHE A 147 14.80 -6.06 6.17
N ILE A 148 15.57 -6.97 6.78
CA ILE A 148 16.30 -6.73 8.03
C ILE A 148 17.33 -5.62 7.86
N THR A 149 17.28 -4.59 8.71
CA THR A 149 18.28 -3.51 8.79
C THR A 149 18.34 -2.90 10.21
N ASP A 150 19.30 -2.01 10.50
CA ASP A 150 19.25 -1.18 11.72
C ASP A 150 18.16 -0.11 11.63
N ARG A 151 17.44 0.18 12.73
CA ARG A 151 16.47 1.30 12.85
C ARG A 151 16.97 2.62 12.24
N SER A 152 18.25 2.93 12.45
CA SER A 152 18.88 4.17 12.00
C SER A 152 19.07 4.25 10.48
N LYS A 153 18.86 3.16 9.74
CA LYS A 153 19.13 2.98 8.31
C LYS A 153 17.87 2.62 7.52
N SER A 154 17.94 2.73 6.20
CA SER A 154 16.90 2.20 5.30
C SER A 154 17.35 0.88 4.66
N TYR A 155 16.47 -0.11 4.59
CA TYR A 155 16.72 -1.29 3.75
C TYR A 155 16.50 -0.90 2.29
N ARG A 156 17.39 -1.33 1.38
CA ARG A 156 17.24 -1.12 -0.06
C ARG A 156 17.52 -2.39 -0.87
N CYS A 157 16.61 -2.73 -1.78
CA CYS A 157 16.82 -3.73 -2.83
C CYS A 157 16.17 -3.25 -4.14
N ASN A 158 16.97 -3.04 -5.19
CA ASN A 158 16.44 -2.68 -6.51
C ASN A 158 15.94 -3.91 -7.29
N ALA A 159 16.41 -5.12 -6.95
CA ALA A 159 16.00 -6.36 -7.61
C ALA A 159 14.58 -6.76 -7.19
N GLN A 160 13.97 -7.70 -7.91
CA GLN A 160 12.71 -8.29 -7.47
C GLN A 160 12.93 -9.14 -6.21
N THR A 161 12.23 -8.80 -5.13
CA THR A 161 12.00 -9.71 -4.01
C THR A 161 10.58 -10.26 -4.09
N LYS A 162 10.42 -11.52 -3.71
CA LYS A 162 9.15 -12.25 -3.73
C LYS A 162 8.76 -12.60 -2.31
N ILE A 163 7.55 -12.23 -1.90
CA ILE A 163 6.92 -12.72 -0.66
C ILE A 163 5.93 -13.81 -1.09
N ASP A 164 6.07 -15.03 -0.59
CA ASP A 164 5.21 -16.16 -0.95
C ASP A 164 4.81 -17.01 0.27
N ASN A 165 4.77 -18.34 0.15
CA ASN A 165 4.36 -19.30 1.19
C ASN A 165 2.98 -19.07 1.86
N PHE A 166 2.15 -18.18 1.32
CA PHE A 166 0.76 -17.99 1.75
C PHE A 166 -0.03 -19.30 1.68
N LYS A 167 -0.77 -19.60 2.75
CA LYS A 167 -1.61 -20.80 2.83
C LYS A 167 -2.81 -20.69 1.88
N SER A 168 -3.03 -21.73 1.09
CA SER A 168 -4.18 -21.85 0.19
C SER A 168 -5.49 -22.08 0.96
N ASP A 169 -6.61 -21.49 0.50
CA ASP A 169 -7.96 -21.93 0.87
C ASP A 169 -8.46 -23.14 0.04
N GLY A 170 -7.66 -23.56 -0.95
CA GLY A 170 -7.95 -24.63 -1.90
C GLY A 170 -8.47 -24.13 -3.26
N ASN A 171 -9.29 -23.07 -3.26
CA ASN A 171 -9.80 -22.46 -4.50
C ASN A 171 -8.97 -21.26 -4.94
N VAL A 172 -8.52 -20.42 -4.01
CA VAL A 172 -7.71 -19.23 -4.25
C VAL A 172 -6.39 -19.34 -3.48
N THR A 173 -5.33 -18.69 -3.97
CA THR A 173 -4.01 -18.63 -3.30
C THR A 173 -3.22 -17.43 -3.82
N ILE A 174 -2.70 -16.59 -2.93
CA ILE A 174 -1.65 -15.65 -3.29
C ILE A 174 -0.37 -16.45 -3.59
N LYS A 175 0.06 -16.49 -4.85
CA LYS A 175 1.30 -17.18 -5.27
C LYS A 175 2.54 -16.35 -4.98
N SER A 176 2.37 -15.02 -5.03
CA SER A 176 3.30 -14.07 -4.44
C SER A 176 2.73 -12.66 -4.35
N ILE A 177 3.35 -11.86 -3.50
CA ILE A 177 3.48 -10.42 -3.69
C ILE A 177 4.91 -10.19 -4.19
N ASP A 178 5.04 -9.76 -5.44
CA ASP A 178 6.31 -9.38 -6.04
C ASP A 178 6.57 -7.90 -5.75
N LEU A 179 7.75 -7.57 -5.22
CA LEU A 179 8.18 -6.20 -4.92
C LEU A 179 9.43 -5.86 -5.73
N GLN A 180 9.48 -4.66 -6.31
CA GLN A 180 10.65 -4.14 -7.03
C GLN A 180 10.99 -2.70 -6.58
N ASN A 181 12.21 -2.23 -6.87
CA ASN A 181 12.69 -0.88 -6.51
C ASN A 181 12.50 -0.50 -5.03
N LEU A 182 12.56 -1.50 -4.15
CA LEU A 182 12.26 -1.38 -2.73
C LEU A 182 13.29 -0.51 -2.00
N ARG A 183 12.80 0.53 -1.32
CA ARG A 183 13.49 1.18 -0.21
C ARG A 183 12.50 1.40 0.93
N ILE A 184 12.84 0.96 2.13
CA ILE A 184 11.94 1.01 3.29
C ILE A 184 12.68 1.31 4.58
N GLN A 185 12.05 2.11 5.44
CA GLN A 185 12.52 2.44 6.76
C GLN A 185 11.30 2.60 7.69
N PRO A 186 10.97 1.57 8.49
CA PRO A 186 10.08 1.73 9.65
C PRO A 186 10.87 2.36 10.82
N PHE A 187 10.18 2.78 11.86
CA PHE A 187 10.77 3.39 13.07
C PHE A 187 11.66 4.61 12.80
N VAL A 188 11.23 5.46 11.86
CA VAL A 188 11.84 6.78 11.60
C VAL A 188 11.57 7.72 12.77
N ASP A 189 12.53 8.60 13.08
CA ASP A 189 12.56 9.40 14.31
C ASP A 189 12.31 10.92 14.11
N SER A 190 12.05 11.39 12.87
CA SER A 190 11.50 12.73 12.51
C SER A 190 11.81 13.22 11.07
N SER A 191 12.53 12.45 10.25
CA SER A 191 12.97 12.88 8.92
C SER A 191 11.96 12.54 7.80
N ILE A 192 11.89 13.38 6.76
CA ILE A 192 11.13 13.11 5.52
C ILE A 192 12.03 12.43 4.45
N ILE A 193 13.22 11.98 4.86
CA ILE A 193 14.28 11.50 3.98
C ILE A 193 14.81 10.20 4.56
N PHE A 194 14.79 9.12 3.76
CA PHE A 194 15.47 7.88 4.11
C PHE A 194 16.93 8.12 4.50
N HIS A 195 17.33 7.61 5.66
CA HIS A 195 18.72 7.62 6.09
C HIS A 195 19.59 6.68 5.23
N ASP A 196 20.90 6.64 5.50
CA ASP A 196 21.84 5.73 4.84
C ASP A 196 21.30 4.30 4.73
N TYR A 197 21.63 3.62 3.63
CA TYR A 197 20.97 2.35 3.29
C TYR A 197 21.88 1.13 3.42
N GLU A 198 21.29 0.02 3.88
CA GLU A 198 21.88 -1.30 3.74
C GLU A 198 21.34 -1.96 2.47
N THR A 199 22.23 -2.48 1.63
CA THR A 199 21.84 -3.28 0.47
C THR A 199 21.49 -4.68 0.92
N GLY A 200 20.25 -5.11 0.65
CA GLY A 200 19.92 -6.52 0.71
C GLY A 200 20.83 -7.33 -0.23
N LYS A 201 21.38 -8.44 0.25
CA LYS A 201 21.73 -9.56 -0.63
C LYS A 201 20.48 -10.41 -0.82
N ASN A 202 20.29 -10.88 -2.04
CA ASN A 202 19.47 -12.06 -2.28
C ASN A 202 20.40 -13.26 -2.06
N ASP A 203 20.06 -14.12 -1.11
CA ASP A 203 20.60 -15.48 -0.98
C ASP A 203 19.70 -16.46 -1.76
#